data_AF-A0A1R4HMK3-F1
#
_entry.id   AF-A0A1R4HMK3-F1
#
_cell.length_a   1.000
_cell.length_b   1.000
_cell.length_c   1.000
_cell.angle_alpha   90.00
_cell.angle_beta   90.00
_cell.angle_gamma   90.00
#
_symmetry.space_group_name_H-M   'P 1'
#
loop_
_entity.id
_entity.type
_entity.pdbx_description
1 polymer ?
#
loop_
_entity_poly.entity_id
_entity_poly.type
_entity_poly.pdbx_seq_one_letter_code
_entity_poly.pdbx_strand_id
1 'polypeptide(L)'
;MNDVSGRSALLRATVVVVAQGGLRALTYRAVAAEAGVSHGLVRHHFGTRDQLIAEAMEYAIHTSLRDSNMLSEALTPEEFAGGIESLAEREASIQSFQYELLLESRRRPELRPLAELHYRSYRDAIARQLTRLGVDDAALTELIWFTLDGIVFKQLVLPEDVAPAVRRMRELVAAAVPTN
;
A
#
# COMPACT_ATOMS: atom_id res chain seq x y z
N MET A 1 -24.58 -10.06 12.83
CA MET A 1 -24.11 -8.90 12.05
C MET A 1 -22.73 -9.30 11.52
N ASN A 2 -22.56 -9.42 10.20
CA ASN A 2 -21.47 -10.18 9.56
C ASN A 2 -20.08 -9.92 10.18
N ASP A 3 -19.46 -10.98 10.70
CA ASP A 3 -18.13 -11.02 11.32
C ASP A 3 -17.04 -10.37 10.43
N VAL A 4 -17.19 -10.52 9.09
CA VAL A 4 -16.31 -9.92 8.07
C VAL A 4 -16.32 -8.39 8.11
N SER A 5 -17.46 -7.76 8.40
CA SER A 5 -17.57 -6.30 8.49
C SER A 5 -16.89 -5.76 9.75
N GLY A 6 -17.02 -6.48 10.88
CA GLY A 6 -16.37 -6.13 12.15
C GLY A 6 -14.85 -6.26 12.09
N ARG A 7 -14.33 -7.37 11.55
CA ARG A 7 -12.89 -7.58 11.40
C ARG A 7 -12.24 -6.54 10.47
N SER A 8 -12.88 -6.24 9.34
CA SER A 8 -12.38 -5.21 8.41
C SER A 8 -12.41 -3.80 9.02
N ALA A 9 -13.41 -3.49 9.84
CA ALA A 9 -13.46 -2.22 10.56
C ALA A 9 -12.32 -2.07 11.57
N LEU A 10 -11.96 -3.14 12.27
CA LEU A 10 -10.83 -3.15 13.19
C LEU A 10 -9.47 -3.01 12.49
N LEU A 11 -9.31 -3.61 11.31
CA LEU A 11 -8.11 -3.47 10.48
C LEU A 11 -7.96 -2.02 9.98
N ARG A 12 -9.05 -1.42 9.48
CA ARG A 12 -9.07 0.00 9.12
C ARG A 12 -8.73 0.91 10.31
N ALA A 13 -9.33 0.67 11.46
CA ALA A 13 -9.04 1.42 12.69
C ALA A 13 -7.57 1.28 13.11
N THR A 14 -6.98 0.10 12.92
CA THR A 14 -5.55 -0.13 13.18
C THR A 14 -4.67 0.70 12.26
N VAL A 15 -5.00 0.77 10.97
CA VAL A 15 -4.32 1.62 9.99
C VAL A 15 -4.37 3.08 10.45
N VAL A 16 -5.55 3.59 10.82
CA VAL A 16 -5.73 4.99 11.26
C VAL A 16 -4.92 5.31 12.52
N VAL A 17 -5.00 4.47 13.56
CA VAL A 17 -4.29 4.68 14.83
C VAL A 17 -2.78 4.78 14.61
N VAL A 18 -2.22 3.87 13.81
CA VAL A 18 -0.77 3.84 13.54
C VAL A 18 -0.38 4.96 12.57
N ALA A 19 -1.21 5.30 11.58
CA ALA A 19 -0.95 6.42 10.68
C ALA A 19 -0.85 7.76 11.41
N GLN A 20 -1.61 7.94 12.50
CA GLN A 20 -1.62 9.20 13.27
C GLN A 20 -0.55 9.24 14.38
N GLY A 21 -0.26 8.10 15.02
CA GLY A 21 0.58 8.06 16.22
C GLY A 21 1.77 7.11 16.16
N GLY A 22 2.06 6.56 14.97
CA GLY A 22 3.05 5.52 14.75
C GLY A 22 2.72 4.22 15.49
N LEU A 23 3.62 3.23 15.37
CA LEU A 23 3.42 1.92 16.01
C LEU A 23 3.33 1.99 17.55
N ARG A 24 3.86 3.03 18.18
CA ARG A 24 3.79 3.22 19.64
C ARG A 24 2.37 3.52 20.13
N ALA A 25 1.53 4.15 19.32
CA ALA A 25 0.13 4.42 19.64
C ALA A 25 -0.75 3.15 19.58
N LEU A 26 -0.26 2.08 18.95
CA LEU A 26 -1.04 0.86 18.74
C LEU A 26 -1.30 0.09 20.04
N THR A 27 -2.52 0.26 20.56
CA THR A 27 -3.07 -0.52 21.67
C THR A 27 -4.47 -1.03 21.32
N TYR A 28 -4.91 -2.14 21.92
CA TYR A 28 -6.28 -2.65 21.71
C TYR A 28 -7.34 -1.63 22.11
N ARG A 29 -7.07 -0.79 23.12
CA ARG A 29 -7.98 0.29 23.53
C ARG A 29 -8.07 1.38 22.46
N ALA A 30 -6.95 1.79 21.89
CA ALA A 30 -6.93 2.79 20.81
C ALA A 30 -7.69 2.27 19.57
N VAL A 31 -7.42 1.05 19.14
CA VAL A 31 -8.10 0.43 17.99
C VAL A 31 -9.60 0.28 18.24
N ALA A 32 -10.00 -0.17 19.42
CA ALA A 32 -11.41 -0.33 19.76
C ALA A 32 -12.14 1.02 19.84
N ALA A 33 -11.49 2.05 20.39
CA ALA A 33 -12.03 3.40 20.43
C ALA A 33 -12.23 3.96 19.01
N GLU A 34 -11.22 3.82 18.14
CA GLU A 34 -11.29 4.24 16.74
C GLU A 34 -12.38 3.48 15.97
N ALA A 35 -12.53 2.17 16.20
CA ALA A 35 -13.56 1.36 15.56
C ALA A 35 -14.97 1.51 16.18
N GLY A 36 -15.12 2.22 17.30
CA GLY A 36 -16.40 2.36 18.01
C GLY A 36 -16.92 1.06 18.65
N VAL A 37 -16.02 0.17 19.09
CA VAL A 37 -16.35 -1.16 19.65
C VAL A 37 -15.69 -1.40 21.02
N SER A 38 -15.99 -2.54 21.65
CA SER A 38 -15.36 -2.92 22.92
C SER A 38 -13.93 -3.43 22.72
N HIS A 39 -13.02 -3.18 23.68
CA HIS A 39 -11.63 -3.63 23.58
C HIS A 39 -11.47 -5.16 23.52
N GLY A 40 -12.42 -5.90 24.11
CA GLY A 40 -12.40 -7.36 24.12
C GLY A 40 -12.53 -7.94 22.70
N LEU A 41 -13.19 -7.21 21.81
CA LEU A 41 -13.39 -7.63 20.42
C LEU A 41 -12.07 -7.66 19.64
N VAL A 42 -11.17 -6.70 19.87
CA VAL A 42 -9.84 -6.67 19.22
C VAL A 42 -9.02 -7.89 19.60
N ARG A 43 -8.94 -8.20 20.91
CA ARG A 43 -8.23 -9.39 21.38
C ARG A 43 -8.86 -10.68 20.85
N HIS A 44 -10.19 -10.73 20.77
CA HIS A 44 -10.91 -11.88 20.24
C HIS A 44 -10.58 -12.17 18.78
N HIS A 45 -10.53 -11.15 17.92
CA HIS A 45 -10.26 -11.36 16.48
C HIS A 45 -8.80 -11.64 16.17
N PHE A 46 -7.85 -11.00 16.87
CA PHE A 46 -6.44 -11.00 16.44
C PHE A 46 -5.50 -11.71 17.40
N GLY A 47 -5.90 -11.95 18.64
CA GLY A 47 -5.10 -12.66 19.65
C GLY A 47 -3.91 -11.87 20.19
N THR A 48 -2.94 -11.53 19.34
CA THR A 48 -1.70 -10.81 19.68
C THR A 48 -1.59 -9.47 18.96
N ARG A 49 -0.72 -8.58 19.46
CA ARG A 49 -0.46 -7.29 18.82
C ARG A 49 0.28 -7.47 17.49
N ASP A 50 1.17 -8.45 17.40
CA ASP A 50 1.96 -8.70 16.19
C ASP A 50 1.09 -9.30 15.07
N GLN A 51 0.16 -10.18 15.42
CA GLN A 51 -0.84 -10.68 14.46
C GLN A 51 -1.73 -9.56 13.93
N LEU A 52 -2.17 -8.64 14.80
CA LEU A 52 -2.92 -7.45 14.37
C LEU A 52 -2.12 -6.58 13.40
N ILE A 53 -0.82 -6.37 13.66
CA ILE A 53 0.06 -5.61 12.78
C ILE A 53 0.21 -6.30 11.42
N ALA A 54 0.45 -7.61 11.41
CA ALA A 54 0.62 -8.39 10.19
C ALA A 54 -0.63 -8.34 9.31
N GLU A 55 -1.81 -8.59 9.89
CA GLU A 55 -3.06 -8.54 9.15
C GLU A 55 -3.44 -7.13 8.71
N ALA A 56 -3.10 -6.09 9.50
CA ALA A 56 -3.29 -4.70 9.09
C ALA A 56 -2.39 -4.34 7.90
N MET A 57 -1.17 -4.88 7.83
CA MET A 57 -0.30 -4.72 6.66
C MET A 57 -0.87 -5.40 5.42
N GLU A 58 -1.34 -6.64 5.53
CA GLU A 58 -2.02 -7.32 4.41
C GLU A 58 -3.25 -6.55 3.93
N TYR A 59 -4.07 -6.07 4.87
CA TYR A 59 -5.23 -5.24 4.57
C TYR A 59 -4.84 -3.94 3.86
N ALA A 60 -3.80 -3.25 4.33
CA ALA A 60 -3.30 -2.00 3.75
C ALA A 60 -2.78 -2.21 2.32
N ILE A 61 -1.95 -3.25 2.11
CA ILE A 61 -1.43 -3.63 0.78
C ILE A 61 -2.59 -3.92 -0.17
N HIS A 62 -3.51 -4.81 0.23
CA HIS A 62 -4.63 -5.21 -0.63
C HIS A 62 -5.54 -4.02 -0.96
N THR A 63 -5.82 -3.16 0.04
CA THR A 63 -6.63 -1.95 -0.16
C THR A 63 -5.95 -1.00 -1.13
N SER A 64 -4.67 -0.69 -0.93
CA SER A 64 -3.91 0.20 -1.81
C SER A 64 -3.80 -0.32 -3.25
N LEU A 65 -3.52 -1.62 -3.44
CA LEU A 65 -3.44 -2.22 -4.78
C LEU A 65 -4.79 -2.25 -5.50
N ARG A 66 -5.88 -2.55 -4.78
CA ARG A 66 -7.24 -2.52 -5.34
C ARG A 66 -7.60 -1.10 -5.79
N ASP A 67 -7.35 -0.14 -4.90
CA ASP A 67 -7.74 1.25 -5.05
C ASP A 67 -6.93 2.01 -6.13
N SER A 68 -5.78 1.47 -6.53
CA SER A 68 -4.92 1.98 -7.60
C SER A 68 -5.12 1.26 -8.94
N ASN A 69 -6.17 0.45 -9.06
CA ASN A 69 -6.45 -0.42 -10.21
C ASN A 69 -5.34 -1.44 -10.52
N MET A 70 -4.31 -1.58 -9.68
CA MET A 70 -3.20 -2.52 -9.87
C MET A 70 -3.63 -3.99 -9.76
N LEU A 71 -4.83 -4.26 -9.23
CA LEU A 71 -5.45 -5.59 -9.23
C LEU A 71 -6.37 -5.85 -10.43
N SER A 72 -6.62 -4.87 -11.30
CA SER A 72 -7.50 -5.06 -12.47
C SER A 72 -6.98 -6.15 -13.40
N GLU A 73 -7.87 -6.95 -13.98
CA GLU A 73 -7.53 -8.05 -14.89
C GLU A 73 -7.09 -7.56 -16.27
N ALA A 74 -7.60 -6.40 -16.69
CA ALA A 74 -7.20 -5.69 -17.89
C ALA A 74 -7.05 -4.20 -17.58
N LEU A 75 -5.96 -3.61 -18.03
CA LEU A 75 -5.75 -2.17 -18.06
C LEU A 75 -5.27 -1.80 -19.46
N THR A 76 -5.78 -0.71 -20.02
CA THR A 76 -5.08 -0.05 -21.14
C THR A 76 -3.77 0.57 -20.63
N PRO A 77 -2.80 0.89 -21.51
CA PRO A 77 -1.61 1.66 -21.12
C PRO A 77 -1.97 2.97 -20.40
N GLU A 78 -3.04 3.64 -20.83
CA GLU A 78 -3.56 4.86 -20.21
C GLU A 78 -4.13 4.60 -18.81
N GLU A 79 -4.89 3.52 -18.62
CA GLU A 79 -5.44 3.14 -17.32
C GLU A 79 -4.35 2.71 -16.33
N PHE A 80 -3.32 2.02 -16.82
CA PHE A 80 -2.14 1.69 -16.02
C PHE A 80 -1.40 2.97 -15.59
N ALA A 81 -1.18 3.90 -16.51
CA ALA A 81 -0.57 5.20 -16.20
C ALA A 81 -1.45 6.05 -15.25
N GLY A 82 -2.79 5.99 -15.38
CA GLY A 82 -3.72 6.67 -14.48
C GLY A 82 -3.77 6.03 -13.09
N GLY A 83 -3.63 4.71 -12.97
CA GLY A 83 -3.52 4.01 -11.69
C GLY A 83 -2.28 4.46 -10.91
N ILE A 84 -1.17 4.70 -11.62
CA ILE A 84 0.06 5.26 -11.07
C ILE A 84 -0.16 6.68 -10.54
N GLU A 85 -0.84 7.56 -11.30
CA GLU A 85 -1.21 8.91 -10.83
C GLU A 85 -2.07 8.85 -9.57
N SER A 86 -3.04 7.95 -9.54
CA SER A 86 -3.92 7.79 -8.39
C SER A 86 -3.17 7.39 -7.11
N LEU A 87 -2.04 6.66 -7.20
CA LEU A 87 -1.25 6.30 -6.03
C LEU A 87 -0.61 7.52 -5.37
N ALA A 88 -0.26 8.55 -6.14
CA ALA A 88 0.39 9.76 -5.65
C ALA A 88 -0.59 10.73 -4.96
N GLU A 89 -1.88 10.68 -5.31
CA GLU A 89 -2.88 11.66 -4.87
C GLU A 89 -3.76 11.20 -3.69
N ARG A 90 -3.61 9.94 -3.25
CA ARG A 90 -4.58 9.27 -2.35
C ARG A 90 -4.32 9.44 -0.85
N GLU A 91 -5.39 9.18 -0.08
CA GLU A 91 -5.47 9.28 1.39
C GLU A 91 -4.19 8.86 2.11
N ALA A 92 -3.58 9.80 2.82
CA ALA A 92 -2.33 9.62 3.55
C ALA A 92 -2.33 8.46 4.56
N SER A 93 -3.48 7.96 5.03
CA SER A 93 -3.52 7.03 6.16
C SER A 93 -2.89 5.66 5.87
N ILE A 94 -3.15 5.08 4.70
CA ILE A 94 -2.56 3.77 4.32
C ILE A 94 -1.06 3.90 4.11
N GLN A 95 -0.64 4.91 3.36
CA GLN A 95 0.77 5.17 3.07
C GLN A 95 1.53 5.51 4.35
N SER A 96 0.97 6.37 5.23
CA SER A 96 1.53 6.66 6.55
C SER A 96 1.70 5.40 7.38
N PHE A 97 0.67 4.57 7.47
CA PHE A 97 0.74 3.29 8.18
C PHE A 97 1.88 2.42 7.65
N GLN A 98 1.97 2.27 6.33
CA GLN A 98 3.00 1.46 5.68
C GLN A 98 4.39 2.00 5.97
N TYR A 99 4.64 3.31 5.78
CA TYR A 99 5.96 3.90 6.04
C TYR A 99 6.35 3.89 7.51
N GLU A 100 5.41 4.09 8.45
CA GLU A 100 5.67 3.91 9.89
C GLU A 100 6.17 2.50 10.19
N LEU A 101 5.54 1.47 9.61
CA LEU A 101 5.94 0.08 9.77
C LEU A 101 7.29 -0.21 9.10
N LEU A 102 7.49 0.25 7.87
CA LEU A 102 8.75 0.10 7.13
C LEU A 102 9.92 0.72 7.91
N LEU A 103 9.77 1.95 8.41
CA LEU A 103 10.79 2.62 9.20
C LEU A 103 11.06 1.91 10.52
N GLU A 104 10.02 1.42 11.21
CA GLU A 104 10.19 0.71 12.47
C GLU A 104 10.83 -0.68 12.29
N SER A 105 10.67 -1.32 11.13
CA SER A 105 11.32 -2.62 10.82
C SER A 105 12.86 -2.57 10.90
N ARG A 106 13.45 -1.38 10.77
CA ARG A 106 14.89 -1.14 10.98
C ARG A 106 15.29 -1.36 12.43
N ARG A 107 14.39 -1.08 13.37
CA ARG A 107 14.59 -1.22 14.83
C ARG A 107 14.05 -2.52 15.39
N ARG A 108 13.08 -3.13 14.70
CA ARG A 108 12.39 -4.37 15.09
C ARG A 108 12.55 -5.45 14.01
N PRO A 109 13.58 -6.31 14.12
CA PRO A 109 13.84 -7.35 13.13
C PRO A 109 12.64 -8.27 12.85
N GLU A 110 11.77 -8.48 13.83
CA GLU A 110 10.54 -9.26 13.72
C GLU A 110 9.53 -8.67 12.71
N LEU A 111 9.63 -7.38 12.38
CA LEU A 111 8.77 -6.73 11.37
C LEU A 111 9.34 -6.79 9.95
N ARG A 112 10.60 -7.24 9.76
CA ARG A 112 11.22 -7.32 8.42
C ARG A 112 10.41 -8.15 7.41
N PRO A 113 9.82 -9.30 7.77
CA PRO A 113 9.00 -10.05 6.83
C PRO A 113 7.81 -9.27 6.28
N LEU A 114 7.26 -8.32 7.06
CA LEU A 114 6.16 -7.46 6.62
C LEU A 114 6.64 -6.37 5.65
N ALA A 115 7.86 -5.85 5.85
CA ALA A 115 8.50 -4.93 4.90
C ALA A 115 8.81 -5.63 3.57
N GLU A 116 9.33 -6.86 3.63
CA GLU A 116 9.56 -7.70 2.45
C GLU A 116 8.26 -8.03 1.72
N LEU A 117 7.19 -8.36 2.46
CA LEU A 117 5.86 -8.58 1.91
C LEU A 117 5.36 -7.34 1.18
N HIS A 118 5.45 -6.16 1.80
CA HIS A 118 5.08 -4.89 1.19
C HIS A 118 5.81 -4.69 -0.15
N TYR A 119 7.15 -4.66 -0.14
CA TYR A 119 7.92 -4.41 -1.36
C TYR A 119 7.68 -5.44 -2.45
N ARG A 120 7.61 -6.73 -2.11
CA ARG A 120 7.30 -7.79 -3.08
C ARG A 120 5.91 -7.61 -3.69
N SER A 121 4.89 -7.32 -2.88
CA SER A 121 3.51 -7.20 -3.36
C SER A 121 3.32 -6.08 -4.39
N TYR A 122 3.92 -4.91 -4.17
CA TYR A 122 3.83 -3.80 -5.12
C TYR A 122 4.67 -4.03 -6.38
N ARG A 123 5.90 -4.51 -6.23
CA ARG A 123 6.77 -4.87 -7.36
C ARG A 123 6.14 -5.93 -8.25
N ASP A 124 5.59 -6.98 -7.66
CA ASP A 124 4.91 -8.03 -8.42
C ASP A 124 3.64 -7.51 -9.10
N ALA A 125 2.93 -6.54 -8.51
CA ALA A 125 1.77 -5.93 -9.14
C ALA A 125 2.15 -5.12 -10.38
N ILE A 126 3.21 -4.32 -10.32
CA ILE A 126 3.75 -3.57 -11.46
C ILE A 126 4.18 -4.54 -12.56
N ALA A 127 4.97 -5.57 -12.22
CA ALA A 127 5.45 -6.56 -13.18
C ALA A 127 4.27 -7.28 -13.88
N ARG A 128 3.27 -7.71 -13.11
CA ARG A 128 2.06 -8.34 -13.68
C ARG A 128 1.34 -7.45 -14.68
N GLN A 129 1.23 -6.15 -14.40
CA GLN A 129 0.55 -5.22 -15.31
C GLN A 129 1.37 -4.99 -16.59
N LEU A 130 2.69 -4.82 -16.48
CA LEU A 130 3.57 -4.73 -17.65
C LEU A 130 3.48 -5.99 -18.52
N THR A 131 3.53 -7.18 -17.93
CA THR A 131 3.38 -8.45 -18.65
C THR A 131 2.05 -8.54 -19.41
N ARG A 132 0.95 -8.05 -18.81
CA ARG A 132 -0.37 -8.00 -19.48
C ARG A 132 -0.40 -7.05 -20.67
N LEU A 133 0.40 -5.99 -20.64
CA LEU A 133 0.61 -5.07 -21.75
C LEU A 133 1.59 -5.62 -22.81
N GLY A 134 2.07 -6.86 -22.65
CA GLY A 134 3.06 -7.46 -23.56
C GLY A 134 4.49 -6.98 -23.32
N VAL A 135 4.75 -6.35 -22.17
CA VAL A 135 6.06 -5.81 -21.80
C VAL A 135 6.77 -6.79 -20.86
N ASP A 136 7.87 -7.36 -21.32
CA ASP A 136 8.79 -8.18 -20.52
C ASP A 136 10.12 -7.44 -20.33
N ASP A 137 10.09 -6.40 -19.50
CA ASP A 137 11.25 -5.57 -19.17
C ASP A 137 11.39 -5.41 -17.65
N ALA A 138 12.30 -6.19 -17.09
CA ALA A 138 12.61 -6.15 -15.66
C ALA A 138 13.25 -4.82 -15.23
N ALA A 139 14.03 -4.17 -16.09
CA ALA A 139 14.66 -2.90 -15.76
C ALA A 139 13.62 -1.77 -15.72
N LEU A 140 12.66 -1.77 -16.64
CA LEU A 140 11.52 -0.86 -16.61
C LEU A 140 10.65 -1.10 -15.37
N THR A 141 10.44 -2.35 -14.98
CA THR A 141 9.72 -2.69 -13.73
C THR A 141 10.39 -2.05 -12.51
N GLU A 142 11.72 -2.20 -12.36
CA GLU A 142 12.47 -1.56 -11.28
C GLU A 142 12.37 -0.04 -11.31
N LEU A 143 12.51 0.57 -12.50
CA LEU A 143 12.44 2.01 -12.66
C LEU A 143 11.08 2.56 -12.22
N ILE A 144 9.99 1.91 -12.65
CA ILE A 144 8.63 2.28 -12.24
C ILE A 144 8.46 2.11 -10.73
N TRP A 145 8.92 1.00 -10.18
CA TRP A 145 8.84 0.72 -8.74
C TRP A 145 9.56 1.81 -7.91
N PHE A 146 10.83 2.10 -8.18
CA PHE A 146 11.57 3.12 -7.43
C PHE A 146 11.00 4.52 -7.61
N THR A 147 10.50 4.84 -8.81
CA THR A 147 9.85 6.13 -9.07
C THR A 147 8.58 6.28 -8.26
N LEU A 148 7.74 5.23 -8.22
CA LEU A 148 6.51 5.21 -7.44
C LEU A 148 6.78 5.31 -5.94
N ASP A 149 7.70 4.52 -5.39
CA ASP A 149 8.04 4.57 -3.96
C ASP A 149 8.55 5.96 -3.57
N GLY A 150 9.41 6.57 -4.39
CA GLY A 150 9.91 7.93 -4.17
C GLY A 150 8.81 8.99 -4.23
N ILE A 151 7.92 8.93 -5.22
CA ILE A 151 6.79 9.85 -5.37
C ILE A 151 5.84 9.73 -4.19
N VAL A 152 5.45 8.51 -3.81
CA VAL A 152 4.48 8.27 -2.75
C VAL A 152 5.03 8.73 -1.40
N PHE A 153 6.30 8.44 -1.10
CA PHE A 153 6.96 8.96 0.10
C PHE A 153 7.04 10.48 0.11
N LYS A 154 7.40 11.10 -1.03
CA LYS A 154 7.53 12.54 -1.16
C LYS A 154 6.18 13.25 -1.01
N GLN A 155 5.13 12.76 -1.67
CA GLN A 155 3.76 13.28 -1.51
C GLN A 155 3.28 13.18 -0.08
N LEU A 156 3.63 12.10 0.63
CA LEU A 156 3.25 11.95 2.02
C LEU A 156 3.93 12.98 2.94
N VAL A 157 5.22 13.24 2.74
CA VAL A 157 6.04 14.04 3.66
C VAL A 157 6.09 15.53 3.29
N LEU A 158 6.19 15.83 2.00
CA LEU A 158 6.34 17.19 1.46
C LEU A 158 5.80 17.22 0.01
N PRO A 159 4.46 17.36 -0.15
CA PRO A 159 3.80 17.38 -1.46
C PRO A 159 4.44 18.38 -2.43
N GLU A 160 4.61 17.96 -3.67
CA GLU A 160 5.11 18.80 -4.76
C GLU A 160 4.49 18.39 -6.12
N ASP A 161 4.77 19.14 -7.18
CA ASP A 161 4.33 18.72 -8.52
C ASP A 161 5.13 17.51 -9.01
N VAL A 162 4.48 16.35 -9.03
CA VAL A 162 5.05 15.08 -9.52
C VAL A 162 4.66 14.77 -10.97
N ALA A 163 3.82 15.60 -11.58
CA ALA A 163 3.33 15.37 -12.94
C ALA A 163 4.47 15.22 -13.98
N PRO A 164 5.62 15.93 -13.89
CA PRO A 164 6.74 15.70 -14.81
C PRO A 164 7.29 14.27 -14.77
N ALA A 165 7.50 13.70 -13.57
CA ALA A 165 8.04 12.36 -13.40
C ALA A 165 7.04 11.30 -13.88
N VAL A 166 5.77 11.48 -13.54
CA VAL A 166 4.68 10.61 -13.98
C VAL A 166 4.52 10.64 -15.50
N ARG A 167 4.52 11.82 -16.14
CA ARG A 167 4.46 11.92 -17.61
C ARG A 167 5.60 11.14 -18.27
N ARG A 168 6.82 11.28 -17.75
CA ARG A 168 7.97 10.55 -18.28
C ARG A 168 7.83 9.04 -18.14
N MET A 169 7.32 8.58 -17.00
CA MET A 169 7.02 7.16 -16.77
C MET A 169 5.96 6.64 -17.73
N ARG A 170 4.89 7.40 -17.99
CA ARG A 170 3.87 7.06 -18.99
C ARG A 170 4.46 6.91 -20.40
N GLU A 171 5.33 7.83 -20.81
CA GLU A 171 6.02 7.76 -22.11
C GLU A 171 6.87 6.49 -22.22
N LEU A 172 7.59 6.12 -21.16
CA LEU A 172 8.42 4.91 -21.13
C LEU A 172 7.57 3.64 -21.24
N VAL A 173 6.44 3.58 -20.53
CA VAL A 173 5.51 2.45 -20.65
C VAL A 173 4.96 2.38 -22.07
N ALA A 174 4.43 3.48 -22.61
CA ALA A 174 3.84 3.50 -23.94
C ALA A 174 4.84 3.10 -25.04
N ALA A 175 6.11 3.51 -24.91
CA ALA A 175 7.16 3.13 -25.86
C ALA A 175 7.58 1.65 -25.75
N ALA A 176 7.37 1.01 -24.60
CA ALA A 176 7.70 -0.40 -24.38
C ALA A 176 6.60 -1.35 -24.85
N VAL A 177 5.34 -0.88 -24.94
CA VAL A 177 4.22 -1.68 -25.43
C VAL A 177 4.42 -1.99 -26.92
N PRO A 178 4.38 -3.26 -27.34
CA PRO A 178 4.49 -3.63 -28.74
C PRO A 178 3.40 -2.97 -29.59
N THR A 179 3.78 -2.29 -30.67
CA THR A 179 2.85 -1.88 -31.71
C THR A 179 2.51 -3.09 -32.57
N ASN A 180 1.24 -3.53 -32.52
CA ASN A 180 0.69 -4.55 -33.43
C ASN A 180 0.80 -4.10 -34.89
#